data_AF-A0A552M1A7-F1
#
_entry.id   AF-A0A552M1A7-F1
#
_cell.length_a   1.000
_cell.length_b   1.000
_cell.length_c   1.000
_cell.angle_alpha   90.00
_cell.angle_beta   90.00
_cell.angle_gamma   90.00
#
_symmetry.space_group_name_H-M   'P 1'
#
loop_
_entity.id
_entity.type
_entity.pdbx_description
1 polymer ?
#
loop_
_entity_poly.entity_id
_entity_poly.type
_entity_poly.pdbx_seq_one_letter_code
_entity_poly.pdbx_strand_id
1 'polypeptide(L)'
;MKLPRLATLIIGLSFIFGLMLWLVNSIYRLYIQIAFTAPILANILLLLIIGLLGLLIYVLLYYFYLLPQRQKSRRGLRSSSRPPLKLPVEKTEAAGETLKAIRQQVEQIQDKVTQQVFIKRSQEIERSLARKEVKIIVFGTGSAGKTSLINALIGQMVGNVEATMGTTEKGETYSLKMKGVNREIQITDTPGILEIGAAGGQREQLARQLATEADLLLFVIDNDIRQSEYAPLLRLIDIGKRSLLVFNKIDLYSDEDRDIILKQLRERLKGVILSADIIAVAANPQPVQLTGGQIITPEPDILALIKRLASVLRAEGEDLVADNILLQSQRLGEEARKIIDRQRRRQADKIIDRYQWIGAGVIAVTPLPVFDLLATAAVNAQMVREIGQVYGCEINSDRGKELALSLGKTLVSLGVVKGAVELLARILQLNFTTYIVGKAIQGVSAAYLTRIAGKSFIEYFRQDQDWGDGGMTEVVQRQFQLSRKEEFIKSFVADAIGKVVQPFQDDWQQEEVLEASREDDW
;
A
#
# COMPACT_ATOMS: atom_id res chain seq x y z
N MET A 1 8.55 31.78 -33.81
CA MET A 1 8.86 30.53 -33.08
C MET A 1 8.85 30.85 -31.59
N LYS A 2 8.03 30.16 -30.79
CA LYS A 2 7.91 30.43 -29.33
C LYS A 2 8.96 29.58 -28.61
N LEU A 3 9.92 30.21 -27.94
CA LEU A 3 10.87 29.49 -27.07
C LEU A 3 10.10 28.72 -25.98
N PRO A 4 10.49 27.49 -25.65
CA PRO A 4 9.84 26.72 -24.60
C PRO A 4 10.04 27.44 -23.27
N ARG A 5 8.95 27.58 -22.50
CA ARG A 5 8.93 28.29 -21.20
C ARG A 5 10.01 27.80 -20.21
N LEU A 6 10.50 26.57 -20.38
CA LEU A 6 11.59 25.99 -19.62
C LEU A 6 12.94 26.70 -19.89
N ALA A 7 13.23 27.02 -21.16
CA ALA A 7 14.47 27.69 -21.54
C ALA A 7 14.52 29.12 -21.00
N THR A 8 13.40 29.85 -21.07
CA THR A 8 13.32 31.20 -20.48
C THR A 8 13.49 31.19 -18.96
N LEU A 9 13.07 30.11 -18.29
CA LEU A 9 13.18 29.97 -16.84
C LEU A 9 14.60 29.62 -16.42
N ILE A 10 15.28 28.74 -17.16
CA ILE A 10 16.71 28.41 -16.93
C ILE A 10 17.60 29.63 -17.18
N ILE A 11 17.35 30.38 -18.27
CA ILE A 11 18.09 31.61 -18.57
C ILE A 11 17.86 32.66 -17.48
N GLY A 12 16.61 32.83 -17.04
CA GLY A 12 16.28 33.74 -15.93
C GLY A 12 16.98 33.36 -14.63
N LEU A 13 17.00 32.07 -14.29
CA LEU A 13 17.66 31.58 -13.07
C LEU A 13 19.18 31.75 -13.12
N SER A 14 19.81 31.45 -14.26
CA SER A 14 21.25 31.70 -14.47
C SER A 14 21.60 33.18 -14.41
N PHE A 15 20.75 34.06 -14.95
CA PHE A 15 20.97 35.51 -14.89
C PHE A 15 20.90 36.04 -13.46
N ILE A 16 19.91 35.59 -12.68
CA ILE A 16 19.77 35.96 -11.26
C ILE A 16 20.97 35.45 -10.45
N PHE A 17 21.42 34.21 -10.71
CA PHE A 17 22.58 33.65 -10.03
C PHE A 17 23.88 34.42 -10.34
N GLY A 18 24.07 34.83 -11.60
CA GLY A 18 25.18 35.69 -12.01
C GLY A 18 25.16 37.06 -11.32
N LEU A 19 23.99 37.69 -11.24
CA LEU A 19 23.81 38.95 -10.52
C LEU A 19 24.11 38.82 -9.03
N MET A 20 23.71 37.71 -8.40
CA MET A 20 23.98 37.44 -6.99
C MET A 20 25.48 37.28 -6.72
N LEU A 21 26.19 36.51 -7.55
CA LEU A 21 27.64 36.35 -7.43
C LEU A 21 28.39 37.67 -7.63
N TRP A 22 27.95 38.49 -8.61
CA TRP A 22 28.52 39.81 -8.83
C TRP A 22 28.31 40.73 -7.62
N LEU A 23 27.10 40.74 -7.05
CA LEU A 23 26.78 41.55 -5.88
C LEU A 23 27.63 41.15 -4.66
N VAL A 24 27.76 39.85 -4.39
CA VAL A 24 28.59 39.33 -3.29
C VAL A 24 30.06 39.75 -3.48
N ASN A 25 30.58 39.65 -4.70
CA ASN A 25 31.95 40.05 -5.00
C ASN A 25 32.15 41.58 -4.84
N SER A 26 31.19 42.40 -5.30
CA SER A 26 31.24 43.84 -5.12
C SER A 26 31.21 44.25 -3.65
N ILE A 27 30.35 43.61 -2.84
CA ILE A 27 30.28 43.85 -1.39
C ILE A 27 31.58 43.42 -0.70
N TYR A 28 32.15 42.29 -1.08
CA TYR A 28 33.42 41.80 -0.54
C TYR A 28 34.58 42.76 -0.85
N ARG A 29 34.67 43.28 -2.09
CA ARG A 29 35.68 44.28 -2.45
C ARG A 29 35.51 45.58 -1.68
N LEU A 30 34.29 46.07 -1.55
CA LEU A 30 33.98 47.29 -0.80
C LEU A 30 34.31 47.12 0.69
N TYR A 31 34.03 45.94 1.25
CA TYR A 31 34.41 45.59 2.61
C TYR A 31 35.93 45.64 2.81
N ILE A 32 36.73 45.01 1.93
CA ILE A 32 38.19 45.02 2.05
C ILE A 32 38.76 46.44 1.95
N GLN A 33 38.23 47.27 1.04
CA GLN A 33 38.67 48.65 0.88
C GLN A 33 38.38 49.51 2.12
N ILE A 34 37.21 49.36 2.74
CA ILE A 34 36.81 50.14 3.91
C ILE A 34 37.42 49.56 5.20
N ALA A 35 37.58 48.24 5.30
CA ALA A 35 38.15 47.58 6.48
C ALA A 35 39.60 48.00 6.74
N PHE A 36 40.35 48.38 5.70
CA PHE A 36 41.71 48.88 5.83
C PHE A 36 41.77 50.30 6.43
N THR A 37 40.80 51.16 6.12
CA THR A 37 40.79 52.57 6.58
C THR A 37 39.96 52.80 7.85
N ALA A 38 38.87 52.05 8.05
CA ALA A 38 37.92 52.21 9.14
C ALA A 38 37.24 50.86 9.50
N PRO A 39 37.88 50.00 10.30
CA PRO A 39 37.43 48.63 10.54
C PRO A 39 36.08 48.55 11.26
N ILE A 40 35.77 49.50 12.14
CA ILE A 40 34.49 49.56 12.87
C ILE A 40 33.33 49.85 11.90
N LEU A 41 33.55 50.76 10.95
CA LEU A 41 32.54 51.13 9.95
C LEU A 41 32.26 49.96 8.98
N ALA A 42 33.30 49.20 8.61
CA ALA A 42 33.18 48.02 7.76
C ALA A 42 32.33 46.92 8.42
N ASN A 43 32.51 46.68 9.72
CA ASN A 43 31.71 45.71 10.47
C ASN A 43 30.25 46.15 10.63
N ILE A 44 29.99 47.46 10.82
CA ILE A 44 28.63 48.01 10.87
C ILE A 44 27.92 47.84 9.52
N LEU A 45 28.62 48.11 8.41
CA LEU A 45 28.09 47.91 7.07
C LEU A 45 27.75 46.43 6.81
N LEU A 46 28.62 45.51 7.24
CA LEU A 46 28.43 44.08 7.08
C LEU A 46 27.21 43.58 7.89
N LEU A 47 27.04 44.05 9.13
CA LEU A 47 25.84 43.76 9.94
C LEU A 47 24.57 44.30 9.29
N LEU A 48 24.62 45.51 8.72
CA LEU A 48 23.49 46.11 8.03
C LEU A 48 23.08 45.30 6.79
N ILE A 49 24.06 44.83 6.00
CA ILE A 49 23.82 43.97 4.83
C ILE A 49 23.22 42.62 5.24
N ILE A 50 23.76 41.96 6.27
CA ILE A 50 23.21 40.70 6.78
C ILE A 50 21.76 40.89 7.27
N GLY A 51 21.49 41.98 7.98
CA GLY A 51 20.14 42.32 8.42
C GLY A 51 19.17 42.52 7.25
N LEU A 52 19.60 43.21 6.20
CA LEU A 52 18.79 43.45 4.99
C LEU A 52 18.53 42.14 4.21
N LEU A 53 19.50 41.23 4.16
CA LEU A 53 19.37 39.93 3.53
C LEU A 53 18.42 39.01 4.32
N GLY A 54 18.51 39.03 5.66
CA GLY A 54 17.57 38.34 6.55
C GLY A 54 16.13 38.86 6.40
N LEU A 55 15.95 40.18 6.30
CA LEU A 55 14.64 40.80 6.05
C LEU A 55 14.06 40.34 4.70
N LEU A 56 14.88 40.28 3.65
CA LEU A 56 14.45 39.84 2.33
C LEU A 56 14.01 38.36 2.30
N ILE A 57 14.75 37.48 2.98
CA ILE A 57 14.37 36.07 3.16
C ILE A 57 13.07 35.95 3.97
N TYR A 58 12.90 36.74 5.02
CA TYR A 58 11.67 36.77 5.81
C TYR A 58 10.46 37.20 4.97
N VAL A 59 10.59 38.25 4.15
CA VAL A 59 9.53 38.70 3.22
C VAL A 59 9.21 37.62 2.18
N LEU A 60 10.23 36.93 1.65
CA LEU A 60 10.04 35.83 0.69
C LEU A 60 9.27 34.66 1.33
N LEU A 61 9.65 34.26 2.54
CA LEU A 61 8.97 33.20 3.30
C LEU A 61 7.55 33.60 3.66
N TYR A 62 7.33 34.84 4.10
CA TYR A 62 6.00 35.39 4.37
C TYR A 62 5.09 35.32 3.14
N TYR A 63 5.61 35.72 1.96
CA TYR A 63 4.85 35.69 0.71
C TYR A 63 4.54 34.27 0.23
N PHE A 64 5.45 33.31 0.46
CA PHE A 64 5.25 31.89 0.14
C PHE A 64 4.23 31.23 1.09
N TYR A 65 4.20 31.64 2.35
CA TYR A 65 3.24 31.14 3.34
C TYR A 65 1.83 31.75 3.18
N LEU A 66 1.72 32.94 2.58
CA LEU A 66 0.45 33.63 2.34
C LEU A 66 -0.22 33.32 0.99
N LEU A 67 0.39 32.51 0.11
CA LEU A 67 -0.25 32.06 -1.12
C LEU A 67 -1.13 30.84 -0.83
N PRO A 68 -2.48 30.97 -0.81
CA PRO A 68 -3.33 29.82 -0.62
C PRO A 68 -3.21 28.96 -1.86
N GLN A 69 -2.84 27.69 -1.65
CA GLN A 69 -2.90 26.66 -2.68
C GLN A 69 -4.37 26.54 -3.12
N ARG A 70 -4.73 27.26 -4.20
CA ARG A 70 -6.02 27.10 -4.89
C ARG A 70 -6.05 25.69 -5.46
N GLN A 71 -6.50 24.72 -4.67
CA GLN A 71 -7.05 23.49 -5.20
C GLN A 71 -8.22 23.88 -6.10
N LYS A 72 -8.07 23.59 -7.39
CA LYS A 72 -9.19 23.58 -8.34
C LYS A 72 -10.18 22.52 -7.90
N SER A 73 -11.12 22.92 -7.05
CA SER A 73 -12.46 22.33 -7.04
C SER A 73 -13.18 22.79 -8.31
N ARG A 74 -13.39 21.87 -9.24
CA ARG A 74 -14.52 21.89 -10.19
C ARG A 74 -15.02 20.45 -10.31
N ARG A 75 -16.17 20.20 -9.67
CA ARG A 75 -17.51 20.13 -10.30
C ARG A 75 -17.69 18.79 -11.03
N GLY A 76 -18.71 18.01 -10.76
CA GLY A 76 -19.90 18.22 -9.96
C GLY A 76 -20.82 17.04 -10.22
N LEU A 77 -21.68 16.76 -9.24
CA LEU A 77 -22.79 15.84 -9.42
C LEU A 77 -23.60 16.24 -10.66
N ARG A 78 -23.62 15.35 -11.65
CA ARG A 78 -24.73 15.26 -12.58
C ARG A 78 -25.50 14.00 -12.25
N SER A 79 -26.55 14.20 -11.45
CA SER A 79 -27.79 13.45 -11.64
C SER A 79 -28.18 13.57 -13.10
N SER A 80 -28.21 12.45 -13.82
CA SER A 80 -28.92 12.38 -15.10
C SER A 80 -29.77 11.13 -15.08
N SER A 81 -31.08 11.33 -14.95
CA SER A 81 -32.06 10.39 -15.48
C SER A 81 -31.73 10.18 -16.96
N ARG A 82 -31.25 8.98 -17.29
CA ARG A 82 -31.04 8.53 -18.66
C ARG A 82 -32.02 7.40 -18.98
N PRO A 83 -32.54 7.34 -20.22
CA PRO A 83 -33.34 6.21 -20.71
C PRO A 83 -32.46 4.95 -20.76
N PRO A 84 -33.04 3.73 -20.88
CA PRO A 84 -32.31 2.49 -20.63
C PRO A 84 -31.15 2.36 -21.62
N LEU A 85 -29.93 2.47 -21.10
CA LEU A 85 -28.69 2.31 -21.84
C LEU A 85 -28.16 0.91 -21.56
N LYS A 86 -27.88 0.18 -22.64
CA LYS A 86 -27.09 -1.04 -22.65
C LYS A 86 -25.74 -0.76 -21.95
N LEU A 87 -25.20 -1.75 -21.24
CA LEU A 87 -23.85 -1.83 -20.67
C LEU A 87 -22.90 -0.80 -21.28
N PRO A 88 -22.30 0.13 -20.51
CA PRO A 88 -21.22 0.94 -21.02
C PRO A 88 -20.09 -0.01 -21.42
N VAL A 89 -19.97 -0.29 -22.73
CA VAL A 89 -18.98 -1.20 -23.33
C VAL A 89 -17.58 -0.92 -22.78
N GLU A 90 -17.31 0.36 -22.50
CA GLU A 90 -16.09 0.89 -21.90
C GLU A 90 -15.72 0.28 -20.53
N LYS A 91 -16.68 0.08 -19.61
CA LYS A 91 -16.38 -0.50 -18.28
C LYS A 91 -16.09 -2.00 -18.34
N THR A 92 -16.85 -2.73 -19.15
CA THR A 92 -16.66 -4.17 -19.33
C THR A 92 -15.38 -4.49 -20.11
N GLU A 93 -15.05 -3.66 -21.11
CA GLU A 93 -13.81 -3.76 -21.86
C GLU A 93 -12.61 -3.43 -20.96
N ALA A 94 -12.70 -2.37 -20.14
CA ALA A 94 -11.67 -2.05 -19.14
C ALA A 94 -11.47 -3.19 -18.13
N ALA A 95 -12.55 -3.84 -17.68
CA ALA A 95 -12.46 -5.02 -16.82
C ALA A 95 -11.75 -6.19 -17.52
N GLY A 96 -12.09 -6.46 -18.79
CA GLY A 96 -11.44 -7.50 -19.60
C GLY A 96 -9.94 -7.26 -19.81
N GLU A 97 -9.55 -6.04 -20.19
CA GLU A 97 -8.15 -5.65 -20.35
C GLU A 97 -7.38 -5.73 -19.02
N THR A 98 -8.02 -5.33 -17.91
CA THR A 98 -7.43 -5.45 -16.56
C THR A 98 -7.17 -6.91 -16.21
N LEU A 99 -8.13 -7.82 -16.46
CA LEU A 99 -7.95 -9.26 -16.22
C LEU A 99 -6.85 -9.87 -17.07
N LYS A 100 -6.70 -9.44 -18.32
CA LYS A 100 -5.61 -9.87 -19.21
C LYS A 100 -4.24 -9.43 -18.67
N ALA A 101 -4.12 -8.18 -18.24
CA ALA A 101 -2.91 -7.67 -17.61
C ALA A 101 -2.57 -8.44 -16.31
N ILE A 102 -3.58 -8.76 -15.49
CA ILE A 102 -3.40 -9.57 -14.27
C ILE A 102 -2.90 -10.97 -14.61
N ARG A 103 -3.43 -11.60 -15.66
CA ARG A 103 -2.97 -12.94 -16.08
C ARG A 103 -1.48 -12.93 -16.44
N GLN A 104 -1.04 -11.94 -17.21
CA GLN A 104 0.39 -11.75 -17.52
C GLN A 104 1.23 -11.50 -16.25
N GLN A 105 0.70 -10.79 -15.26
CA GLN A 105 1.40 -10.61 -13.98
C GLN A 105 1.49 -11.91 -13.19
N VAL A 106 0.40 -12.68 -13.12
CA VAL A 106 0.33 -13.96 -12.40
C VAL A 106 1.30 -14.99 -12.98
N GLU A 107 1.65 -14.89 -14.26
CA GLU A 107 2.71 -15.72 -14.88
C GLU A 107 4.09 -15.53 -14.21
N GLN A 108 4.35 -14.38 -13.58
CA GLN A 108 5.62 -14.08 -12.88
C GLN A 108 5.70 -14.70 -11.47
N ILE A 109 4.61 -15.27 -10.95
CA ILE A 109 4.61 -15.98 -9.67
C ILE A 109 5.34 -17.31 -9.84
N GLN A 110 6.42 -17.53 -9.07
CA GLN A 110 7.22 -18.76 -9.17
C GLN A 110 6.54 -19.96 -8.52
N ASP A 111 5.85 -19.76 -7.40
CA ASP A 111 5.12 -20.85 -6.74
C ASP A 111 3.94 -21.28 -7.61
N LYS A 112 4.06 -22.48 -8.20
CA LYS A 112 3.08 -23.05 -9.11
C LYS A 112 1.71 -23.27 -8.47
N VAL A 113 1.66 -23.59 -7.17
CA VAL A 113 0.38 -23.80 -6.47
C VAL A 113 -0.33 -22.47 -6.33
N THR A 114 0.36 -21.45 -5.82
CA THR A 114 -0.18 -20.09 -5.71
C THR A 114 -0.57 -19.54 -7.09
N GLN A 115 0.27 -19.71 -8.12
CA GLN A 115 -0.03 -19.30 -9.49
C GLN A 115 -1.35 -19.89 -9.99
N GLN A 116 -1.58 -21.21 -9.80
CA GLN A 116 -2.82 -21.86 -10.22
C GLN A 116 -4.05 -21.33 -9.48
N VAL A 117 -3.92 -21.00 -8.18
CA VAL A 117 -5.02 -20.38 -7.41
C VAL A 117 -5.42 -19.03 -8.02
N PHE A 118 -4.45 -18.19 -8.40
CA PHE A 118 -4.73 -16.89 -9.02
C PHE A 118 -5.32 -17.02 -10.43
N ILE A 119 -4.83 -17.97 -11.23
CA ILE A 119 -5.39 -18.26 -12.56
C ILE A 119 -6.85 -18.68 -12.43
N LYS A 120 -7.16 -19.61 -11.51
CA LYS A 120 -8.52 -20.08 -11.27
C LYS A 120 -9.44 -18.93 -10.86
N ARG A 121 -9.01 -18.07 -9.93
CA ARG A 121 -9.76 -16.87 -9.51
C ARG A 121 -9.99 -15.88 -10.65
N SER A 122 -8.97 -15.63 -11.48
CA SER A 122 -9.10 -14.77 -12.67
C SER A 122 -10.14 -15.32 -13.65
N GLN A 123 -10.14 -16.64 -13.89
CA GLN A 123 -11.15 -17.30 -14.73
C GLN A 123 -12.55 -17.26 -14.12
N GLU A 124 -12.68 -17.37 -12.80
CA GLU A 124 -13.97 -17.24 -12.10
C GLU A 124 -14.56 -15.82 -12.28
N ILE A 125 -13.73 -14.78 -12.17
CA ILE A 125 -14.13 -13.38 -12.41
C ILE A 125 -14.51 -13.15 -13.88
N GLU A 126 -13.76 -13.73 -14.83
CA GLU A 126 -14.08 -13.64 -16.26
C GLU A 126 -15.42 -14.35 -16.58
N ARG A 127 -15.67 -15.50 -15.95
CA ARG A 127 -16.95 -16.21 -16.07
C ARG A 127 -18.11 -15.43 -15.47
N SER A 128 -17.93 -14.76 -14.33
CA SER A 128 -19.00 -13.94 -13.74
C SER A 128 -19.33 -12.72 -14.60
N LEU A 129 -18.35 -12.15 -15.30
CA LEU A 129 -18.60 -11.10 -16.31
C LEU A 129 -19.47 -11.62 -17.48
N ALA A 130 -19.24 -12.85 -17.93
CA ALA A 130 -20.01 -13.46 -19.03
C ALA A 130 -21.42 -13.90 -18.61
N ARG A 131 -21.61 -14.25 -17.34
CA ARG A 131 -22.91 -14.64 -16.78
C ARG A 131 -23.79 -13.40 -16.62
N LYS A 132 -25.04 -13.47 -17.12
CA LYS A 132 -26.05 -12.42 -16.91
C LYS A 132 -26.69 -12.54 -15.53
N GLU A 133 -25.86 -12.69 -14.51
CA GLU A 133 -26.26 -12.86 -13.12
C GLU A 133 -25.98 -11.57 -12.35
N VAL A 134 -26.70 -11.34 -11.24
CA VAL A 134 -26.39 -10.33 -10.23
C VAL A 134 -26.36 -11.03 -8.87
N LYS A 135 -25.24 -10.93 -8.18
CA LYS A 135 -25.02 -11.52 -6.86
C LYS A 135 -25.39 -10.52 -5.76
N ILE A 136 -26.42 -10.86 -5.02
CA ILE A 136 -26.90 -10.13 -3.85
C ILE A 136 -26.48 -10.90 -2.61
N ILE A 137 -25.83 -10.22 -1.67
CA ILE A 137 -25.40 -10.88 -0.43
C ILE A 137 -26.04 -10.17 0.76
N VAL A 138 -26.64 -10.96 1.63
CA VAL A 138 -27.36 -10.46 2.81
C VAL A 138 -26.42 -10.49 4.02
N PHE A 139 -26.13 -9.32 4.57
CA PHE A 139 -25.30 -9.10 5.75
C PHE A 139 -26.13 -8.58 6.93
N GLY A 140 -25.61 -8.68 8.15
CA GLY A 140 -26.33 -8.31 9.37
C GLY A 140 -25.83 -9.13 10.56
N THR A 141 -26.06 -8.63 11.78
CA THR A 141 -25.73 -9.37 13.02
C THR A 141 -26.52 -10.66 13.11
N GLY A 142 -26.12 -11.58 13.99
CA GLY A 142 -26.98 -12.70 14.35
C GLY A 142 -28.33 -12.20 14.83
N SER A 143 -29.36 -13.00 14.57
CA SER A 143 -30.75 -12.72 14.93
C SER A 143 -31.43 -11.51 14.26
N ALA A 144 -30.75 -10.73 13.39
CA ALA A 144 -31.39 -9.64 12.64
C ALA A 144 -32.46 -10.12 11.63
N GLY A 145 -32.57 -11.43 11.41
CA GLY A 145 -33.58 -12.06 10.54
C GLY A 145 -33.20 -12.16 9.06
N LYS A 146 -31.90 -12.30 8.75
CA LYS A 146 -31.36 -12.48 7.38
C LYS A 146 -31.99 -13.67 6.66
N THR A 147 -31.92 -14.86 7.26
CA THR A 147 -32.49 -16.08 6.69
C THR A 147 -34.01 -15.97 6.50
N SER A 148 -34.72 -15.38 7.46
CA SER A 148 -36.15 -15.09 7.33
C SER A 148 -36.44 -14.14 6.17
N LEU A 149 -35.62 -13.10 5.99
CA LEU A 149 -35.75 -12.16 4.87
C LEU A 149 -35.55 -12.84 3.53
N ILE A 150 -34.56 -13.73 3.42
CA ILE A 150 -34.30 -14.50 2.21
C ILE A 150 -35.48 -15.41 1.89
N ASN A 151 -35.98 -16.16 2.88
CA ASN A 151 -37.13 -17.04 2.71
C ASN A 151 -38.38 -16.27 2.26
N ALA A 152 -38.63 -15.10 2.86
CA ALA A 152 -39.74 -14.24 2.47
C ALA A 152 -39.57 -13.72 1.04
N LEU A 153 -38.35 -13.28 0.66
CA LEU A 153 -38.03 -12.85 -0.71
C LEU A 153 -38.25 -13.98 -1.72
N ILE A 154 -37.79 -15.20 -1.43
CA ILE A 154 -38.00 -16.37 -2.29
C ILE A 154 -39.49 -16.64 -2.46
N GLY A 155 -40.24 -16.70 -1.35
CA GLY A 155 -41.68 -16.99 -1.36
C GLY A 155 -42.49 -15.97 -2.16
N GLN A 156 -42.23 -14.67 -1.98
CA GLN A 156 -42.97 -13.61 -2.67
C GLN A 156 -42.48 -13.34 -4.11
N MET A 157 -41.22 -13.63 -4.44
CA MET A 157 -40.66 -13.37 -5.77
C MET A 157 -40.84 -14.54 -6.75
N VAL A 158 -40.93 -15.79 -6.27
CA VAL A 158 -40.87 -17.00 -7.13
C VAL A 158 -42.20 -17.77 -7.20
N GLY A 159 -43.12 -17.63 -6.24
CA GLY A 159 -44.29 -18.52 -6.17
C GLY A 159 -43.86 -19.98 -5.91
N ASN A 160 -44.63 -20.98 -6.39
CA ASN A 160 -44.32 -22.42 -6.25
C ASN A 160 -43.01 -22.81 -6.99
N VAL A 161 -41.90 -22.58 -6.29
CA VAL A 161 -40.56 -23.20 -6.33
C VAL A 161 -40.05 -23.76 -7.67
N GLU A 162 -39.40 -22.89 -8.46
CA GLU A 162 -38.25 -23.26 -9.33
C GLU A 162 -36.97 -22.55 -8.85
N ALA A 163 -36.68 -22.59 -7.54
CA ALA A 163 -35.40 -22.13 -7.01
C ALA A 163 -34.41 -23.29 -7.01
N THR A 164 -33.29 -23.18 -7.75
CA THR A 164 -32.19 -24.14 -7.63
C THR A 164 -31.34 -23.77 -6.42
N MET A 165 -31.27 -24.66 -5.42
CA MET A 165 -30.46 -24.47 -4.21
C MET A 165 -29.02 -24.93 -4.46
N GLY A 166 -28.06 -24.05 -4.22
CA GLY A 166 -26.63 -24.38 -4.21
C GLY A 166 -26.05 -24.14 -2.82
N THR A 167 -25.41 -25.14 -2.22
CA THR A 167 -24.65 -24.97 -0.97
C THR A 167 -23.21 -24.60 -1.30
N THR A 168 -22.69 -23.55 -0.68
CA THR A 168 -21.27 -23.23 -0.69
C THR A 168 -20.73 -23.38 0.73
N GLU A 169 -19.42 -23.58 0.89
CA GLU A 169 -18.78 -23.62 2.22
C GLU A 169 -19.01 -22.33 3.05
N LYS A 170 -19.47 -21.25 2.41
CA LYS A 170 -19.62 -19.91 2.99
C LYS A 170 -21.09 -19.49 3.23
N GLY A 171 -22.06 -20.31 2.86
CA GLY A 171 -23.49 -19.97 2.94
C GLY A 171 -24.35 -20.64 1.86
N GLU A 172 -25.67 -20.49 1.99
CA GLU A 172 -26.65 -21.02 1.04
C GLU A 172 -26.93 -19.98 -0.06
N THR A 173 -26.91 -20.39 -1.32
CA THR A 173 -27.19 -19.50 -2.46
C THR A 173 -28.45 -19.95 -3.20
N TYR A 174 -29.30 -18.98 -3.48
CA TYR A 174 -30.61 -19.14 -4.09
C TYR A 174 -30.67 -18.37 -5.40
N SER A 175 -31.11 -19.03 -6.47
CA SER A 175 -31.29 -18.39 -7.78
C SER A 175 -32.74 -17.99 -8.00
N LEU A 176 -32.99 -16.72 -8.36
CA LEU A 176 -34.31 -16.12 -8.51
C LEU A 176 -34.42 -15.40 -9.85
N LYS A 177 -35.60 -15.49 -10.48
CA LYS A 177 -35.95 -14.67 -11.65
C LYS A 177 -37.05 -13.70 -11.27
N MET A 178 -36.80 -12.40 -11.48
CA MET A 178 -37.79 -11.37 -11.22
C MET A 178 -38.35 -10.81 -12.53
N LYS A 179 -39.68 -10.68 -12.62
CA LYS A 179 -40.35 -10.13 -13.80
C LYS A 179 -39.83 -8.71 -14.12
N GLY A 180 -39.39 -8.51 -15.35
CA GLY A 180 -38.85 -7.23 -15.82
C GLY A 180 -37.44 -6.91 -15.34
N VAL A 181 -36.69 -7.88 -14.80
CA VAL A 181 -35.22 -7.81 -14.65
C VAL A 181 -34.61 -8.82 -15.60
N ASN A 182 -33.71 -8.37 -16.46
CA ASN A 182 -33.12 -9.20 -17.52
C ASN A 182 -31.92 -10.05 -17.06
N ARG A 183 -31.65 -10.06 -15.75
CA ARG A 183 -30.58 -10.82 -15.11
C ARG A 183 -31.16 -11.77 -14.07
N GLU A 184 -30.50 -12.91 -13.93
CA GLU A 184 -30.80 -13.85 -12.86
C GLU A 184 -30.21 -13.33 -11.55
N ILE A 185 -30.97 -13.41 -10.46
CA ILE A 185 -30.58 -12.88 -9.16
C ILE A 185 -30.11 -14.05 -8.31
N GLN A 186 -28.85 -14.02 -7.88
CA GLN A 186 -28.33 -14.95 -6.90
C GLN A 186 -28.33 -14.28 -5.53
N ILE A 187 -29.08 -14.81 -4.58
CA ILE A 187 -29.08 -14.34 -3.19
C ILE A 187 -28.29 -15.33 -2.34
N THR A 188 -27.23 -14.87 -1.68
CA THR A 188 -26.46 -15.69 -0.74
C THR A 188 -26.78 -15.29 0.71
N ASP A 189 -27.22 -16.25 1.51
CA ASP A 189 -27.32 -16.09 2.96
C ASP A 189 -25.93 -16.18 3.58
N THR A 190 -25.59 -15.20 4.43
CA THR A 190 -24.36 -15.26 5.18
C THR A 190 -24.68 -15.67 6.62
N PRO A 191 -23.98 -16.68 7.18
CA PRO A 191 -24.06 -16.92 8.63
C PRO A 191 -23.68 -15.62 9.35
N GLY A 192 -24.07 -15.43 10.62
CA GLY A 192 -23.92 -14.19 11.43
C GLY A 192 -22.50 -13.60 11.54
N ILE A 193 -21.91 -13.21 10.41
CA ILE A 193 -20.50 -12.91 10.18
C ILE A 193 -20.13 -11.55 10.78
N LEU A 194 -21.12 -10.72 11.10
CA LEU A 194 -20.94 -9.45 11.80
C LEU A 194 -20.91 -9.58 13.34
N GLU A 195 -21.01 -10.78 13.90
CA GLU A 195 -20.83 -10.98 15.35
C GLU A 195 -19.35 -10.80 15.73
N ILE A 196 -19.03 -9.63 16.29
CA ILE A 196 -17.70 -9.30 16.83
C ILE A 196 -17.62 -9.79 18.27
N GLY A 197 -16.74 -10.75 18.55
CA GLY A 197 -16.41 -11.15 19.91
C GLY A 197 -15.27 -12.17 19.98
N ALA A 198 -14.10 -11.72 20.46
CA ALA A 198 -12.93 -12.46 20.99
C ALA A 198 -12.26 -13.56 20.13
N ALA A 199 -12.91 -14.12 19.11
CA ALA A 199 -12.40 -15.16 18.23
C ALA A 199 -12.67 -14.82 16.75
N GLY A 200 -11.72 -14.13 16.12
CA GLY A 200 -11.39 -14.39 14.72
C GLY A 200 -11.33 -13.19 13.80
N GLY A 201 -10.11 -12.68 13.56
CA GLY A 201 -9.82 -11.93 12.32
C GLY A 201 -10.20 -12.70 11.05
N GLN A 202 -10.29 -14.04 11.13
CA GLN A 202 -10.79 -14.90 10.06
C GLN A 202 -12.25 -14.64 9.69
N ARG A 203 -13.14 -14.35 10.65
CA ARG A 203 -14.57 -14.05 10.36
C ARG A 203 -14.73 -12.69 9.71
N GLU A 204 -13.98 -11.68 10.16
CA GLU A 204 -13.96 -10.37 9.50
C GLU A 204 -13.38 -10.47 8.08
N GLN A 205 -12.35 -11.28 7.89
CA GLN A 205 -11.76 -11.51 6.57
C GLN A 205 -12.74 -12.23 5.64
N LEU A 206 -13.48 -13.22 6.14
CA LEU A 206 -14.55 -13.89 5.41
C LEU A 206 -15.69 -12.91 5.04
N ALA A 207 -16.08 -12.03 5.98
CA ALA A 207 -17.05 -10.96 5.73
C ALA A 207 -16.63 -10.07 4.56
N ARG A 208 -15.38 -9.61 4.60
CA ARG A 208 -14.80 -8.77 3.55
C ARG A 208 -14.74 -9.52 2.23
N GLN A 209 -14.33 -10.79 2.23
CA GLN A 209 -14.30 -11.61 1.02
C GLN A 209 -15.69 -11.77 0.40
N LEU A 210 -16.67 -12.20 1.18
CA LEU A 210 -18.06 -12.34 0.71
C LEU A 210 -18.60 -11.01 0.21
N ALA A 211 -18.42 -9.91 0.96
CA ALA A 211 -18.88 -8.61 0.49
C ALA A 211 -18.19 -8.16 -0.81
N THR A 212 -16.94 -8.58 -1.04
CA THR A 212 -16.24 -8.35 -2.32
C THR A 212 -16.88 -9.13 -3.45
N GLU A 213 -17.45 -10.31 -3.19
CA GLU A 213 -18.18 -11.09 -4.18
C GLU A 213 -19.54 -10.48 -4.55
N ALA A 214 -20.15 -9.69 -3.67
CA ALA A 214 -21.47 -9.08 -3.88
C ALA A 214 -21.45 -7.94 -4.93
N ASP A 215 -22.41 -7.96 -5.85
CA ASP A 215 -22.73 -6.81 -6.70
C ASP A 215 -23.63 -5.82 -5.95
N LEU A 216 -24.53 -6.33 -5.10
CA LEU A 216 -25.40 -5.54 -4.22
C LEU A 216 -25.41 -6.14 -2.80
N LEU A 217 -25.31 -5.28 -1.79
CA LEU A 217 -25.39 -5.69 -0.39
C LEU A 217 -26.77 -5.36 0.18
N LEU A 218 -27.39 -6.33 0.86
CA LEU A 218 -28.53 -6.08 1.74
C LEU A 218 -28.04 -6.14 3.19
N PHE A 219 -27.97 -4.99 3.86
CA PHE A 219 -27.51 -4.91 5.24
C PHE A 219 -28.71 -4.86 6.18
N VAL A 220 -28.96 -5.97 6.86
CA VAL A 220 -30.14 -6.20 7.71
C VAL A 220 -29.81 -5.85 9.15
N ILE A 221 -30.64 -4.99 9.74
CA ILE A 221 -30.65 -4.62 11.15
C ILE A 221 -32.06 -4.84 11.70
N ASP A 222 -32.19 -5.01 13.01
CA ASP A 222 -33.49 -5.21 13.67
C ASP A 222 -33.84 -4.13 14.69
N ASN A 223 -33.03 -3.07 14.77
CA ASN A 223 -33.24 -1.90 15.63
C ASN A 223 -32.45 -0.72 15.04
N ASP A 224 -32.33 0.39 15.77
CA ASP A 224 -31.36 1.44 15.46
C ASP A 224 -29.93 0.87 15.32
N ILE A 225 -29.14 1.50 14.44
CA ILE A 225 -27.83 0.98 14.04
C ILE A 225 -26.82 1.09 15.19
N ARG A 226 -26.25 -0.06 15.60
CA ARG A 226 -25.24 -0.13 16.65
C ARG A 226 -23.85 0.18 16.09
N GLN A 227 -22.90 0.56 16.95
CA GLN A 227 -21.52 0.81 16.53
C GLN A 227 -20.84 -0.42 15.89
N SER A 228 -21.17 -1.62 16.38
CA SER A 228 -20.72 -2.90 15.82
C SER A 228 -21.23 -3.17 14.41
N GLU A 229 -22.30 -2.50 13.97
CA GLU A 229 -22.90 -2.60 12.64
C GLU A 229 -22.48 -1.44 11.74
N TYR A 230 -22.43 -0.24 12.31
CA TYR A 230 -22.07 0.99 11.61
C TYR A 230 -20.65 0.93 11.03
N ALA A 231 -19.66 0.50 11.81
CA ALA A 231 -18.28 0.47 11.35
C ALA A 231 -18.06 -0.54 10.20
N PRO A 232 -18.57 -1.79 10.24
CA PRO A 232 -18.54 -2.67 9.08
C PRO A 232 -19.29 -2.11 7.87
N LEU A 233 -20.48 -1.53 8.05
CA LEU A 233 -21.26 -0.95 6.95
C LEU A 233 -20.46 0.14 6.22
N LEU A 234 -19.87 1.08 6.96
CA LEU A 234 -19.03 2.13 6.38
C LEU A 234 -17.84 1.55 5.61
N ARG A 235 -17.14 0.56 6.18
CA ARG A 235 -16.02 -0.09 5.48
C ARG A 235 -16.42 -0.73 4.17
N LEU A 236 -17.61 -1.32 4.08
CA LEU A 236 -18.12 -1.91 2.84
C LEU A 236 -18.47 -0.83 1.80
N ILE A 237 -19.01 0.29 2.26
CA ILE A 237 -19.36 1.43 1.39
C ILE A 237 -18.09 2.15 0.90
N ASP A 238 -17.07 2.31 1.74
CA ASP A 238 -15.76 2.88 1.37
C ASP A 238 -15.04 2.05 0.30
N ILE A 239 -15.32 0.75 0.23
CA ILE A 239 -14.84 -0.17 -0.81
C ILE A 239 -15.59 0.05 -2.15
N GLY A 240 -16.62 0.91 -2.17
CA GLY A 240 -17.42 1.22 -3.35
C GLY A 240 -18.65 0.32 -3.52
N LYS A 241 -19.08 -0.40 -2.46
CA LYS A 241 -20.22 -1.32 -2.57
C LYS A 241 -21.56 -0.62 -2.43
N ARG A 242 -22.43 -0.81 -3.42
CA ARG A 242 -23.84 -0.43 -3.32
C ARG A 242 -24.52 -1.24 -2.23
N SER A 243 -25.09 -0.55 -1.25
CA SER A 243 -25.75 -1.17 -0.10
C SER A 243 -27.17 -0.64 0.07
N LEU A 244 -28.11 -1.54 0.39
CA LEU A 244 -29.44 -1.20 0.91
C LEU A 244 -29.48 -1.55 2.40
N LEU A 245 -29.97 -0.63 3.23
CA LEU A 245 -30.21 -0.90 4.64
C LEU A 245 -31.64 -1.42 4.82
N VAL A 246 -31.75 -2.59 5.43
CA VAL A 246 -33.04 -3.25 5.69
C VAL A 246 -33.28 -3.25 7.19
N PHE A 247 -34.20 -2.40 7.66
CA PHE A 247 -34.69 -2.40 9.03
C PHE A 247 -35.82 -3.44 9.15
N ASN A 248 -35.46 -4.61 9.67
CA ASN A 248 -36.34 -5.76 9.82
C ASN A 248 -37.04 -5.78 11.19
N LYS A 249 -38.06 -6.64 11.33
CA LYS A 249 -38.86 -6.84 12.54
C LYS A 249 -39.69 -5.61 12.94
N ILE A 250 -40.17 -4.84 11.96
CA ILE A 250 -40.99 -3.65 12.22
C ILE A 250 -42.31 -3.97 12.93
N ASP A 251 -42.75 -5.24 12.88
CA ASP A 251 -43.93 -5.74 13.60
C ASP A 251 -43.79 -5.67 15.13
N LEU A 252 -42.56 -5.55 15.65
CA LEU A 252 -42.28 -5.41 17.08
C LEU A 252 -42.35 -3.97 17.58
N TYR A 253 -42.59 -3.00 16.69
CA TYR A 253 -42.56 -1.57 16.99
C TYR A 253 -43.93 -0.94 16.75
N SER A 254 -44.28 0.06 17.56
CA SER A 254 -45.39 0.95 17.24
C SER A 254 -45.09 1.75 15.96
N ASP A 255 -46.13 2.27 15.30
CA ASP A 255 -45.93 3.13 14.13
C ASP A 255 -45.09 4.38 14.48
N GLU A 256 -45.30 4.96 15.67
CA GLU A 256 -44.52 6.09 16.17
C GLU A 256 -43.04 5.75 16.37
N ASP A 257 -42.74 4.63 17.03
CA ASP A 257 -41.36 4.20 17.27
C ASP A 257 -40.64 3.85 15.97
N ARG A 258 -41.35 3.20 15.03
CA ARG A 258 -40.81 2.88 13.70
C ARG A 258 -40.39 4.16 12.98
N ASP A 259 -41.23 5.19 13.00
CA ASP A 259 -40.95 6.45 12.32
C ASP A 259 -39.79 7.22 12.97
N ILE A 260 -39.68 7.18 14.30
CA ILE A 260 -38.54 7.74 15.05
C ILE A 260 -37.24 7.04 14.64
N ILE A 261 -37.21 5.70 14.65
CA ILE A 261 -36.02 4.92 14.28
C ILE A 261 -35.63 5.19 12.83
N LEU A 262 -36.59 5.15 11.90
CA LEU A 262 -36.33 5.44 10.48
C LEU A 262 -35.76 6.85 10.27
N LYS A 263 -36.27 7.85 10.99
CA LYS A 263 -35.73 9.21 10.94
C LYS A 263 -34.29 9.25 11.44
N GLN A 264 -33.99 8.58 12.55
CA GLN A 264 -32.63 8.52 13.10
C GLN A 264 -31.65 7.82 12.15
N LEU A 265 -32.05 6.68 11.58
CA LEU A 265 -31.24 5.94 10.60
C LEU A 265 -30.93 6.81 9.37
N ARG A 266 -31.92 7.54 8.84
CA ARG A 266 -31.74 8.46 7.71
C ARG A 266 -30.80 9.62 8.03
N GLU A 267 -30.86 10.15 9.25
CA GLU A 267 -29.97 11.23 9.68
C GLU A 267 -28.53 10.74 9.84
N ARG A 268 -28.34 9.59 10.50
CA ARG A 268 -27.00 8.99 10.74
C ARG A 268 -26.30 8.55 9.45
N LEU A 269 -27.06 8.05 8.48
CA LEU A 269 -26.53 7.55 7.21
C LEU A 269 -26.60 8.58 6.07
N LYS A 270 -26.87 9.85 6.40
CA LYS A 270 -26.93 10.95 5.45
C LYS A 270 -25.59 11.11 4.73
N GLY A 271 -25.64 11.13 3.40
CA GLY A 271 -24.44 11.19 2.55
C GLY A 271 -23.71 9.87 2.35
N VAL A 272 -24.16 8.80 3.03
CA VAL A 272 -23.60 7.45 2.93
C VAL A 272 -24.56 6.51 2.18
N ILE A 273 -25.83 6.46 2.61
CA ILE A 273 -26.90 5.68 1.97
C ILE A 273 -28.04 6.65 1.61
N LEU A 274 -28.65 6.48 0.43
CA LEU A 274 -29.80 7.29 0.05
C LEU A 274 -30.99 6.96 0.95
N SER A 275 -31.79 7.95 1.34
CA SER A 275 -32.94 7.72 2.22
C SER A 275 -33.97 6.72 1.65
N ALA A 276 -34.04 6.58 0.32
CA ALA A 276 -34.87 5.60 -0.37
C ALA A 276 -34.32 4.15 -0.32
N ASP A 277 -33.07 3.98 0.09
CA ASP A 277 -32.39 2.70 0.28
C ASP A 277 -32.41 2.23 1.74
N ILE A 278 -33.12 2.95 2.60
CA ILE A 278 -33.40 2.56 3.97
C ILE A 278 -34.84 2.07 4.00
N ILE A 279 -35.02 0.75 4.03
CA ILE A 279 -36.31 0.09 3.87
C ILE A 279 -36.69 -0.63 5.15
N ALA A 280 -37.90 -0.35 5.65
CA ALA A 280 -38.50 -1.04 6.77
C ALA A 280 -39.27 -2.29 6.28
N VAL A 281 -39.11 -3.43 6.95
CA VAL A 281 -39.74 -4.71 6.59
C VAL A 281 -40.09 -5.57 7.81
N ALA A 282 -41.06 -6.47 7.65
CA ALA A 282 -41.32 -7.57 8.58
C ALA A 282 -41.19 -8.90 7.83
N ALA A 283 -40.00 -9.51 7.85
CA ALA A 283 -39.75 -10.73 7.09
C ALA A 283 -40.46 -11.99 7.65
N ASN A 284 -40.68 -12.03 8.96
CA ASN A 284 -41.36 -13.14 9.65
C ASN A 284 -42.11 -12.58 10.86
N PRO A 285 -43.27 -11.92 10.64
CA PRO A 285 -44.00 -11.23 11.69
C PRO A 285 -44.52 -12.19 12.76
N GLN A 286 -44.57 -11.71 14.02
CA GLN A 286 -45.04 -12.55 15.12
C GLN A 286 -46.55 -12.87 15.02
N PRO A 287 -46.99 -14.07 15.44
CA PRO A 287 -48.41 -14.39 15.53
C PRO A 287 -49.12 -13.47 16.53
N VAL A 288 -50.26 -12.93 16.14
CA VAL A 288 -51.07 -12.01 16.96
C VAL A 288 -52.35 -12.71 17.40
N GLN A 289 -52.69 -12.57 18.68
CA GLN A 289 -53.99 -12.99 19.21
C GLN A 289 -55.03 -11.91 18.95
N LEU A 290 -56.08 -12.26 18.21
CA LEU A 290 -57.25 -11.41 18.06
C LEU A 290 -58.10 -11.41 19.32
N THR A 291 -58.96 -10.39 19.47
CA THR A 291 -59.92 -10.23 20.60
C THR A 291 -60.84 -11.45 20.80
N GLY A 292 -60.97 -12.34 19.80
CA GLY A 292 -61.71 -13.60 19.87
C GLY A 292 -60.88 -14.85 20.21
N GLY A 293 -59.62 -14.71 20.63
CA GLY A 293 -58.72 -15.83 21.00
C GLY A 293 -58.10 -16.59 19.83
N GLN A 294 -58.40 -16.23 18.58
CA GLN A 294 -57.75 -16.79 17.40
C GLN A 294 -56.34 -16.22 17.24
N ILE A 295 -55.37 -17.11 17.00
CA ILE A 295 -53.99 -16.74 16.66
C ILE A 295 -53.89 -16.66 15.13
N ILE A 296 -53.58 -15.48 14.60
CA ILE A 296 -53.29 -15.28 13.18
C ILE A 296 -51.80 -14.99 13.03
N THR A 297 -51.16 -15.63 12.06
CA THR A 297 -49.78 -15.28 11.67
C THR A 297 -49.88 -14.35 10.45
N PRO A 298 -49.45 -13.08 10.56
CA PRO A 298 -49.50 -12.16 9.43
C PRO A 298 -48.58 -12.63 8.29
N GLU A 299 -48.89 -12.21 7.06
CA GLU A 299 -47.98 -12.44 5.93
C GLU A 299 -46.74 -11.53 6.01
N PRO A 300 -45.58 -11.93 5.47
CA PRO A 300 -44.39 -11.08 5.44
C PRO A 300 -44.62 -9.73 4.74
N ASP A 301 -44.27 -8.62 5.41
CA ASP A 301 -44.29 -7.28 4.83
C ASP A 301 -42.90 -6.92 4.28
N ILE A 302 -42.64 -7.30 3.03
CA ILE A 302 -41.37 -7.05 2.33
C ILE A 302 -41.57 -6.38 0.96
N LEU A 303 -42.79 -5.98 0.63
CA LEU A 303 -43.13 -5.48 -0.71
C LEU A 303 -42.37 -4.19 -1.05
N ALA A 304 -42.13 -3.32 -0.05
CA ALA A 304 -41.33 -2.12 -0.20
C ALA A 304 -39.89 -2.46 -0.62
N LEU A 305 -39.30 -3.51 -0.04
CA LEU A 305 -37.97 -3.98 -0.39
C LEU A 305 -37.94 -4.56 -1.80
N ILE A 306 -38.90 -5.41 -2.18
CA ILE A 306 -38.98 -5.98 -3.53
C ILE A 306 -39.08 -4.88 -4.58
N LYS A 307 -39.93 -3.86 -4.36
CA LYS A 307 -40.07 -2.71 -5.27
C LYS A 307 -38.76 -1.94 -5.39
N ARG A 308 -38.08 -1.68 -4.28
CA ARG A 308 -36.79 -0.96 -4.32
C ARG A 308 -35.71 -1.78 -5.00
N LEU A 309 -35.62 -3.07 -4.68
CA LEU A 309 -34.69 -4.01 -5.30
C LEU A 309 -34.89 -4.05 -6.82
N ALA A 310 -36.14 -4.17 -7.28
CA ALA A 310 -36.47 -4.12 -8.69
C ALA A 310 -36.09 -2.80 -9.35
N SER A 311 -36.32 -1.67 -8.67
CA SER A 311 -35.90 -0.36 -9.16
C SER A 311 -34.39 -0.26 -9.33
N VAL A 312 -33.61 -0.73 -8.34
CA VAL A 312 -32.14 -0.69 -8.37
C VAL A 312 -31.60 -1.63 -9.44
N LEU A 313 -32.06 -2.87 -9.49
CA LEU A 313 -31.58 -3.85 -10.46
C LEU A 313 -31.89 -3.48 -11.91
N ARG A 314 -33.05 -2.83 -12.18
CA ARG A 314 -33.39 -2.33 -13.51
C ARG A 314 -32.57 -1.11 -13.93
N ALA A 315 -32.26 -0.23 -12.98
CA ALA A 315 -31.58 1.02 -13.27
C ALA A 315 -30.05 0.89 -13.26
N GLU A 316 -29.51 0.10 -12.33
CA GLU A 316 -28.08 0.05 -11.98
C GLU A 316 -27.48 -1.36 -12.15
N GLY A 317 -28.28 -2.41 -12.38
CA GLY A 317 -27.81 -3.80 -12.29
C GLY A 317 -26.62 -4.16 -13.20
N GLU A 318 -26.52 -3.55 -14.39
CA GLU A 318 -25.36 -3.75 -15.27
C GLU A 318 -24.10 -3.04 -14.76
N ASP A 319 -24.25 -1.83 -14.23
CA ASP A 319 -23.16 -1.06 -13.61
C ASP A 319 -22.65 -1.75 -12.34
N LEU A 320 -23.55 -2.28 -11.51
CA LEU A 320 -23.19 -2.98 -10.26
C LEU A 320 -22.28 -4.18 -10.53
N VAL A 321 -22.60 -4.98 -11.56
CA VAL A 321 -21.77 -6.12 -11.96
C VAL A 321 -20.43 -5.62 -12.50
N ALA A 322 -20.43 -4.66 -13.43
CA ALA A 322 -19.19 -4.15 -14.01
C ALA A 322 -18.23 -3.54 -12.96
N ASP A 323 -18.76 -2.73 -12.05
CA ASP A 323 -18.00 -2.11 -10.97
C ASP A 323 -17.43 -3.17 -10.01
N ASN A 324 -18.20 -4.23 -9.71
CA ASN A 324 -17.73 -5.34 -8.90
C ASN A 324 -16.61 -6.15 -9.58
N ILE A 325 -16.75 -6.48 -10.87
CA ILE A 325 -15.71 -7.18 -11.63
C ILE A 325 -14.41 -6.35 -11.65
N LEU A 326 -14.51 -5.04 -11.86
CA LEU A 326 -13.35 -4.16 -11.82
C LEU A 326 -12.68 -4.15 -10.44
N LEU A 327 -13.47 -4.04 -9.37
CA LEU A 327 -12.97 -4.10 -7.99
C LEU A 327 -12.26 -5.44 -7.69
N GLN A 328 -12.87 -6.57 -8.08
CA GLN A 328 -12.30 -7.90 -7.90
C GLN A 328 -10.99 -8.05 -8.67
N SER A 329 -10.96 -7.55 -9.90
CA SER A 329 -9.78 -7.57 -10.76
C SER A 329 -8.64 -6.76 -10.13
N GLN A 330 -8.89 -5.51 -9.74
CA GLN A 330 -7.88 -4.66 -9.10
C GLN A 330 -7.29 -5.30 -7.84
N ARG A 331 -8.15 -5.87 -6.98
CA ARG A 331 -7.70 -6.59 -5.77
C ARG A 331 -6.85 -7.81 -6.09
N LEU A 332 -7.26 -8.62 -7.07
CA LEU A 332 -6.49 -9.79 -7.50
C LEU A 332 -5.11 -9.36 -8.03
N GLY A 333 -5.04 -8.27 -8.79
CA GLY A 333 -3.79 -7.66 -9.26
C GLY A 333 -2.89 -7.17 -8.12
N GLU A 334 -3.46 -6.48 -7.12
CA GLU A 334 -2.70 -6.05 -5.93
C GLU A 334 -2.16 -7.22 -5.12
N GLU A 335 -2.98 -8.26 -4.92
CA GLU A 335 -2.56 -9.48 -4.22
C GLU A 335 -1.41 -10.17 -4.97
N ALA A 336 -1.51 -10.30 -6.30
CA ALA A 336 -0.45 -10.86 -7.14
C ALA A 336 0.84 -10.01 -7.06
N ARG A 337 0.71 -8.67 -7.16
CA ARG A 337 1.85 -7.74 -7.05
C ARG A 337 2.55 -7.87 -5.70
N LYS A 338 1.81 -8.02 -4.59
CA LYS A 338 2.41 -8.24 -3.26
C LYS A 338 3.21 -9.55 -3.17
N ILE A 339 2.75 -10.60 -3.83
CA ILE A 339 3.45 -11.89 -3.86
C ILE A 339 4.73 -11.77 -4.69
N ILE A 340 4.63 -11.15 -5.88
CA ILE A 340 5.77 -10.91 -6.77
C ILE A 340 6.81 -10.01 -6.10
N ASP A 341 6.40 -8.94 -5.42
CA ASP A 341 7.31 -8.04 -4.68
C ASP A 341 8.07 -8.79 -3.58
N ARG A 342 7.38 -9.64 -2.79
CA ARG A 342 8.06 -10.47 -1.78
C ARG A 342 9.07 -11.44 -2.40
N GLN A 343 8.74 -12.05 -3.54
CA GLN A 343 9.63 -12.94 -4.26
C GLN A 343 10.88 -12.21 -4.78
N ARG A 344 10.68 -11.08 -5.47
CA ARG A 344 11.76 -10.21 -5.95
C ARG A 344 12.66 -9.75 -4.81
N ARG A 345 12.06 -9.30 -3.70
CA ARG A 345 12.82 -8.91 -2.50
C ARG A 345 13.66 -10.05 -1.94
N ARG A 346 13.12 -11.26 -1.85
CA ARG A 346 13.88 -12.45 -1.42
C ARG A 346 15.03 -12.78 -2.38
N GLN A 347 14.84 -12.65 -3.69
CA GLN A 347 15.89 -12.86 -4.68
C GLN A 347 16.99 -11.79 -4.58
N ALA A 348 16.60 -10.52 -4.47
CA ALA A 348 17.54 -9.41 -4.29
C ALA A 348 18.32 -9.55 -2.98
N ASP A 349 17.67 -9.99 -1.90
CA ASP A 349 18.35 -10.25 -0.62
C ASP A 349 19.42 -11.34 -0.74
N LYS A 350 19.17 -12.42 -1.51
CA LYS A 350 20.21 -13.42 -1.81
C LYS A 350 21.39 -12.85 -2.59
N ILE A 351 21.14 -11.93 -3.52
CA ILE A 351 22.20 -11.23 -4.26
C ILE A 351 23.03 -10.38 -3.30
N ILE A 352 22.38 -9.59 -2.45
CA ILE A 352 23.05 -8.77 -1.43
C ILE A 352 23.86 -9.66 -0.48
N ASP A 353 23.30 -10.79 -0.04
CA ASP A 353 23.99 -11.72 0.84
C ASP A 353 25.23 -12.35 0.20
N ARG A 354 25.25 -12.54 -1.12
CA ARG A 354 26.46 -12.96 -1.83
C ARG A 354 27.50 -11.83 -1.88
N TYR A 355 27.10 -10.64 -2.32
CA TYR A 355 28.03 -9.52 -2.52
C TYR A 355 28.57 -8.93 -1.22
N GLN A 356 27.82 -8.98 -0.11
CA GLN A 356 28.30 -8.51 1.20
C GLN A 356 29.54 -9.28 1.65
N TRP A 357 29.62 -10.60 1.39
CA TRP A 357 30.77 -11.42 1.78
C TRP A 357 31.88 -11.45 0.74
N ILE A 358 31.56 -11.38 -0.56
CA ILE A 358 32.59 -11.21 -1.61
C ILE A 358 33.36 -9.90 -1.40
N GLY A 359 32.64 -8.81 -1.13
CA GLY A 359 33.26 -7.51 -0.84
C GLY A 359 34.13 -7.55 0.42
N ALA A 360 33.67 -8.26 1.47
CA ALA A 360 34.43 -8.43 2.70
C ALA A 360 35.77 -9.14 2.48
N GLY A 361 35.79 -10.24 1.71
CA GLY A 361 37.01 -11.01 1.42
C GLY A 361 38.04 -10.25 0.59
N VAL A 362 37.60 -9.43 -0.37
CA VAL A 362 38.51 -8.60 -1.18
C VAL A 362 39.14 -7.48 -0.33
N ILE A 363 38.33 -6.82 0.53
CA ILE A 363 38.78 -5.69 1.35
C ILE A 363 39.61 -6.15 2.56
N ALA A 364 39.35 -7.35 3.05
CA ALA A 364 40.15 -8.06 4.06
C ALA A 364 41.63 -8.20 3.66
N VAL A 365 41.89 -8.44 2.38
CA VAL A 365 43.23 -8.76 1.85
C VAL A 365 43.99 -7.50 1.39
N THR A 366 43.30 -6.37 1.19
CA THR A 366 43.92 -5.10 0.75
C THR A 366 43.80 -4.03 1.83
N PRO A 367 44.92 -3.45 2.35
CA PRO A 367 44.88 -2.41 3.37
C PRO A 367 44.51 -1.05 2.74
N LEU A 368 43.31 -0.95 2.17
CA LEU A 368 42.77 0.29 1.65
C LEU A 368 41.85 0.92 2.71
N PRO A 369 41.90 2.25 2.93
CA PRO A 369 40.95 2.92 3.80
C PRO A 369 39.52 2.60 3.34
N VAL A 370 38.59 2.32 4.25
CA VAL A 370 37.16 2.11 3.92
C VAL A 370 36.57 3.31 3.13
N PHE A 371 37.21 4.48 3.22
CA PHE A 371 36.91 5.68 2.42
C PHE A 371 37.18 5.53 0.91
N ASP A 372 38.02 4.57 0.49
CA ASP A 372 38.34 4.22 -0.90
C ASP A 372 37.39 3.18 -1.50
N LEU A 373 36.20 3.00 -0.92
CA LEU A 373 35.11 2.12 -1.41
C LEU A 373 34.72 2.38 -2.89
N LEU A 374 35.16 3.51 -3.46
CA LEU A 374 35.04 3.86 -4.89
C LEU A 374 35.96 3.02 -5.79
N ALA A 375 37.03 2.40 -5.27
CA ALA A 375 37.97 1.56 -6.02
C ALA A 375 37.42 0.13 -6.27
N THR A 376 36.47 -0.37 -5.46
CA THR A 376 35.78 -1.66 -5.65
C THR A 376 34.51 -1.55 -6.50
N ALA A 377 34.33 -0.43 -7.22
CA ALA A 377 33.11 -0.09 -7.94
C ALA A 377 32.61 -1.15 -8.94
N ALA A 378 33.46 -2.07 -9.40
CA ALA A 378 33.06 -3.17 -10.29
C ALA A 378 32.19 -4.23 -9.57
N VAL A 379 32.56 -4.64 -8.34
CA VAL A 379 31.79 -5.62 -7.55
C VAL A 379 30.44 -5.03 -7.14
N ASN A 380 30.45 -3.75 -6.75
CA ASN A 380 29.22 -3.04 -6.42
C ASN A 380 28.35 -2.78 -7.66
N ALA A 381 28.91 -2.41 -8.82
CA ALA A 381 28.15 -2.22 -10.07
C ALA A 381 27.44 -3.51 -10.51
N GLN A 382 28.12 -4.66 -10.35
CA GLN A 382 27.55 -5.95 -10.65
C GLN A 382 26.35 -6.28 -9.74
N MET A 383 26.47 -6.03 -8.44
CA MET A 383 25.34 -6.16 -7.50
C MET A 383 24.16 -5.28 -7.94
N VAL A 384 24.41 -3.99 -8.27
CA VAL A 384 23.36 -3.07 -8.74
C VAL A 384 22.65 -3.63 -9.98
N ARG A 385 23.42 -4.14 -10.95
CA ARG A 385 22.89 -4.71 -12.19
C ARG A 385 22.01 -5.94 -11.92
N GLU A 386 22.48 -6.87 -11.10
CA GLU A 386 21.73 -8.09 -10.79
C GLU A 386 20.46 -7.78 -9.98
N ILE A 387 20.50 -6.83 -9.04
CA ILE A 387 19.30 -6.35 -8.36
C ILE A 387 18.35 -5.72 -9.38
N GLY A 388 18.85 -4.86 -10.28
CA GLY A 388 18.06 -4.26 -11.36
C GLY A 388 17.33 -5.31 -12.20
N GLN A 389 18.03 -6.38 -12.61
CA GLN A 389 17.45 -7.48 -13.37
C GLN A 389 16.31 -8.19 -12.62
N VAL A 390 16.40 -8.36 -11.30
CA VAL A 390 15.31 -8.93 -10.48
C VAL A 390 14.03 -8.10 -10.54
N TYR A 391 14.15 -6.77 -10.68
CA TYR A 391 13.01 -5.86 -10.83
C TYR A 391 12.63 -5.59 -12.29
N GLY A 392 13.31 -6.21 -13.27
CA GLY A 392 13.08 -6.00 -14.70
C GLY A 392 13.70 -4.71 -15.26
N CYS A 393 14.65 -4.12 -14.53
CA CYS A 393 15.40 -2.95 -14.96
C CYS A 393 16.72 -3.38 -15.62
N GLU A 394 16.86 -3.16 -16.93
CA GLU A 394 18.10 -3.42 -17.64
C GLU A 394 19.11 -2.29 -17.40
N ILE A 395 20.22 -2.62 -16.73
CA ILE A 395 21.28 -1.67 -16.40
C ILE A 395 22.60 -2.18 -16.96
N ASN A 396 23.27 -1.33 -17.72
CA ASN A 396 24.62 -1.60 -18.19
C ASN A 396 25.65 -1.38 -17.05
N SER A 397 26.85 -1.94 -17.22
CA SER A 397 27.88 -1.88 -16.18
C SER A 397 28.29 -0.45 -15.82
N ASP A 398 28.35 0.46 -16.79
CA ASP A 398 28.74 1.85 -16.57
C ASP A 398 27.72 2.60 -15.71
N ARG A 399 26.44 2.45 -16.02
CA ARG A 399 25.37 3.05 -15.22
C ARG A 399 25.28 2.45 -13.83
N GLY A 400 25.47 1.13 -13.72
CA GLY A 400 25.59 0.46 -12.42
C GLY A 400 26.72 1.03 -11.56
N LYS A 401 27.86 1.33 -12.19
CA LYS A 401 29.01 1.97 -11.54
C LYS A 401 28.69 3.40 -11.09
N GLU A 402 28.09 4.22 -11.95
CA GLU A 402 27.67 5.58 -11.59
C GLU A 402 26.72 5.61 -10.39
N LEU A 403 25.71 4.72 -10.39
CA LEU A 403 24.75 4.60 -9.30
C LEU A 403 25.44 4.19 -7.98
N ALA A 404 26.32 3.19 -8.04
CA ALA A 404 27.10 2.74 -6.88
C ALA A 404 27.99 3.86 -6.33
N LEU A 405 28.67 4.62 -7.21
CA LEU A 405 29.52 5.75 -6.82
C LEU A 405 28.71 6.88 -6.16
N SER A 406 27.55 7.22 -6.71
CA SER A 406 26.66 8.24 -6.15
C SER A 406 26.15 7.86 -4.76
N LEU A 407 25.75 6.59 -4.59
CA LEU A 407 25.30 6.07 -3.30
C LEU A 407 26.44 6.04 -2.28
N GLY A 408 27.64 5.62 -2.69
CA GLY A 408 28.85 5.63 -1.87
C GLY A 408 29.19 7.04 -1.35
N LYS A 409 29.16 8.05 -2.24
CA LYS A 409 29.35 9.46 -1.84
C LYS A 409 28.32 9.90 -0.81
N THR A 410 27.07 9.48 -0.96
CA THR A 410 25.97 9.82 -0.04
C THR A 410 26.15 9.15 1.33
N LEU A 411 26.58 7.89 1.37
CA LEU A 411 26.92 7.18 2.61
C LEU A 411 28.04 7.90 3.38
N VAL A 412 29.05 8.40 2.66
CA VAL A 412 30.15 9.18 3.24
C VAL A 412 29.64 10.53 3.77
N SER A 413 28.89 11.28 2.95
CA SER A 413 28.41 12.62 3.33
C SER A 413 27.45 12.59 4.53
N LEU A 414 26.68 11.51 4.69
CA LEU A 414 25.79 11.33 5.84
C LEU A 414 26.48 10.81 7.11
N GLY A 415 27.79 10.52 7.05
CA GLY A 415 28.51 9.92 8.18
C GLY A 415 28.13 8.47 8.47
N VAL A 416 27.39 7.80 7.57
CA VAL A 416 26.97 6.40 7.72
C VAL A 416 28.18 5.47 7.77
N VAL A 417 29.19 5.75 6.94
CA VAL A 417 30.46 5.00 6.93
C VAL A 417 31.15 5.05 8.30
N LYS A 418 31.34 6.26 8.83
CA LYS A 418 31.95 6.47 10.15
C LYS A 418 31.14 5.80 11.26
N GLY A 419 29.82 5.99 11.25
CA GLY A 419 28.93 5.42 12.25
C GLY A 419 28.90 3.88 12.23
N ALA A 420 28.97 3.26 11.05
CA ALA A 420 29.03 1.80 10.92
C ALA A 420 30.33 1.23 11.48
N VAL A 421 31.48 1.84 11.15
CA VAL A 421 32.80 1.42 11.65
C VAL A 421 32.87 1.54 13.17
N GLU A 422 32.47 2.68 13.74
CA GLU A 422 32.47 2.90 15.19
C GLU A 422 31.55 1.92 15.93
N LEU A 423 30.38 1.64 15.37
CA LEU A 423 29.43 0.68 15.93
C LEU A 423 30.01 -0.73 15.97
N LEU A 424 30.54 -1.20 14.85
CA LEU A 424 31.09 -2.55 14.73
C LEU A 424 32.40 -2.72 15.51
N ALA A 425 33.24 -1.68 15.57
CA ALA A 425 34.45 -1.67 16.37
C ALA A 425 34.15 -1.94 17.85
N ARG A 426 33.17 -1.24 18.43
CA ARG A 426 32.75 -1.46 19.82
C ARG A 426 32.28 -2.88 20.10
N ILE A 427 31.63 -3.51 19.12
CA ILE A 427 31.07 -4.87 19.28
C ILE A 427 32.18 -5.92 19.14
N LEU A 428 33.06 -5.77 18.16
CA LEU A 428 34.12 -6.74 17.89
C LEU A 428 35.26 -6.67 18.92
N GLN A 429 35.60 -5.48 19.43
CA GLN A 429 36.64 -5.30 20.45
C GLN A 429 36.35 -6.01 21.78
N LEU A 430 35.08 -6.32 22.08
CA LEU A 430 34.70 -6.99 23.33
C LEU A 430 35.09 -8.48 23.35
N ASN A 431 35.36 -9.10 22.20
CA ASN A 431 35.52 -10.55 22.07
C ASN A 431 36.86 -11.00 21.46
N PHE A 432 37.74 -10.10 21.02
CA PHE A 432 38.94 -10.43 20.24
C PHE A 432 40.16 -9.56 20.58
N THR A 433 41.37 -10.05 20.28
CA THR A 433 42.67 -9.37 20.48
C THR A 433 42.90 -8.21 19.49
N THR A 434 43.60 -7.16 19.96
CA THR A 434 43.68 -5.83 19.34
C THR A 434 44.15 -5.78 17.88
N TYR A 435 44.97 -6.74 17.44
CA TYR A 435 45.56 -6.73 16.10
C TYR A 435 44.67 -7.42 15.03
N ILE A 436 44.06 -8.56 15.36
CA ILE A 436 43.07 -9.25 14.50
C ILE A 436 41.80 -8.40 14.32
N VAL A 437 41.45 -7.63 15.34
CA VAL A 437 40.31 -6.70 15.36
C VAL A 437 40.38 -5.65 14.23
N GLY A 438 41.56 -5.18 13.82
CA GLY A 438 41.68 -4.15 12.79
C GLY A 438 41.17 -4.59 11.42
N LYS A 439 41.68 -5.70 10.89
CA LYS A 439 41.27 -6.27 9.59
C LYS A 439 39.83 -6.79 9.62
N ALA A 440 39.45 -7.43 10.73
CA ALA A 440 38.07 -7.90 10.94
C ALA A 440 37.06 -6.75 10.93
N ILE A 441 37.31 -5.64 11.64
CA ILE A 441 36.42 -4.47 11.64
C ILE A 441 36.23 -3.93 10.22
N GLN A 442 37.30 -3.83 9.43
CA GLN A 442 37.25 -3.31 8.07
C GLN A 442 36.40 -4.19 7.15
N GLY A 443 36.64 -5.51 7.14
CA GLY A 443 35.88 -6.46 6.33
C GLY A 443 34.39 -6.51 6.73
N VAL A 444 34.11 -6.56 8.03
CA VAL A 444 32.73 -6.59 8.56
C VAL A 444 31.99 -5.27 8.30
N SER A 445 32.68 -4.12 8.42
CA SER A 445 32.09 -2.81 8.10
C SER A 445 31.79 -2.67 6.61
N ALA A 446 32.67 -3.17 5.74
CA ALA A 446 32.44 -3.17 4.31
C ALA A 446 31.23 -4.05 3.91
N ALA A 447 31.10 -5.24 4.50
CA ALA A 447 29.92 -6.10 4.32
C ALA A 447 28.64 -5.38 4.76
N TYR A 448 28.67 -4.72 5.92
CA TYR A 448 27.54 -4.01 6.49
C TYR A 448 27.09 -2.84 5.60
N LEU A 449 28.04 -2.04 5.11
CA LEU A 449 27.78 -0.93 4.20
C LEU A 449 27.27 -1.41 2.83
N THR A 450 27.83 -2.51 2.32
CA THR A 450 27.36 -3.16 1.07
C THR A 450 25.91 -3.61 1.21
N ARG A 451 25.52 -4.13 2.37
CA ARG A 451 24.13 -4.48 2.65
C ARG A 451 23.21 -3.26 2.67
N ILE A 452 23.60 -2.18 3.33
CA ILE A 452 22.82 -0.93 3.33
C ILE A 452 22.66 -0.39 1.91
N ALA A 453 23.74 -0.41 1.13
CA ALA A 453 23.72 0.00 -0.27
C ALA A 453 22.76 -0.87 -1.10
N GLY A 454 22.86 -2.19 -0.99
CA GLY A 454 21.97 -3.14 -1.66
C GLY A 454 20.49 -2.95 -1.28
N LYS A 455 20.19 -2.75 0.01
CA LYS A 455 18.82 -2.48 0.48
C LYS A 455 18.29 -1.14 -0.02
N SER A 456 19.16 -0.15 -0.22
CA SER A 456 18.81 1.13 -0.82
C SER A 456 18.49 0.98 -2.30
N PHE A 457 19.26 0.17 -3.04
CA PHE A 457 18.96 -0.13 -4.44
C PHE A 457 17.69 -0.96 -4.64
N ILE A 458 17.35 -1.85 -3.70
CA ILE A 458 16.03 -2.50 -3.71
C ILE A 458 14.91 -1.46 -3.71
N GLU A 459 15.01 -0.42 -2.88
CA GLU A 459 14.00 0.64 -2.84
C GLU A 459 13.95 1.43 -4.16
N TYR A 460 15.11 1.81 -4.69
CA TYR A 460 15.24 2.49 -5.98
C TYR A 460 14.59 1.72 -7.14
N PHE A 461 14.87 0.42 -7.25
CA PHE A 461 14.30 -0.40 -8.32
C PHE A 461 12.85 -0.78 -8.11
N ARG A 462 12.38 -0.83 -6.86
CA ARG A 462 10.96 -1.02 -6.55
C ARG A 462 10.12 0.21 -6.91
N GLN A 463 10.74 1.40 -6.94
CA GLN A 463 10.13 2.66 -7.33
C GLN A 463 10.47 3.05 -8.78
N ASP A 464 10.64 2.07 -9.68
CA ASP A 464 10.89 2.30 -11.11
C ASP A 464 12.10 3.21 -11.41
N GLN A 465 13.19 3.01 -10.67
CA GLN A 465 14.44 3.80 -10.79
C GLN A 465 14.30 5.24 -10.28
N ASP A 466 13.47 5.44 -9.27
CA ASP A 466 13.31 6.69 -8.52
C ASP A 466 13.68 6.48 -7.04
N TRP A 467 14.25 7.51 -6.39
CA TRP A 467 14.52 7.49 -4.96
C TRP A 467 13.33 8.00 -4.12
N GLY A 468 12.29 8.55 -4.77
CA GLY A 468 11.14 9.17 -4.15
C GLY A 468 11.42 10.61 -3.70
N ASP A 469 10.39 11.26 -3.11
CA ASP A 469 10.42 12.69 -2.75
C ASP A 469 11.58 13.08 -1.82
N GLY A 470 11.99 12.16 -0.94
CA GLY A 470 13.12 12.34 -0.01
C GLY A 470 14.51 12.17 -0.64
N GLY A 471 14.56 11.69 -1.88
CA GLY A 471 15.79 11.40 -2.60
C GLY A 471 16.65 10.31 -1.94
N MET A 472 17.84 10.11 -2.52
CA MET A 472 18.79 9.08 -2.11
C MET A 472 19.20 9.20 -0.64
N THR A 473 19.32 10.44 -0.14
CA THR A 473 19.74 10.74 1.24
C THR A 473 18.77 10.16 2.26
N GLU A 474 17.46 10.37 2.09
CA GLU A 474 16.45 9.84 3.02
C GLU A 474 16.43 8.31 2.98
N VAL A 475 16.49 7.72 1.79
CA VAL A 475 16.50 6.25 1.62
C VAL A 475 17.69 5.64 2.36
N VAL A 476 18.89 6.16 2.14
CA VAL A 476 20.12 5.68 2.79
C VAL A 476 20.02 5.80 4.31
N GLN A 477 19.57 6.95 4.82
CA GLN A 477 19.45 7.17 6.26
C GLN A 477 18.43 6.22 6.89
N ARG A 478 17.30 5.99 6.22
CA ARG A 478 16.27 5.03 6.65
C ARG A 478 16.83 3.61 6.68
N GLN A 479 17.54 3.17 5.65
CA GLN A 479 18.14 1.83 5.63
C GLN A 479 19.20 1.67 6.72
N PHE A 480 20.03 2.69 6.96
CA PHE A 480 20.99 2.67 8.05
C PHE A 480 20.31 2.55 9.43
N GLN A 481 19.24 3.30 9.68
CA GLN A 481 18.48 3.20 10.93
C GLN A 481 17.84 1.82 11.11
N LEU A 482 17.28 1.24 10.06
CA LEU A 482 16.73 -0.13 10.10
C LEU A 482 17.81 -1.17 10.38
N SER A 483 19.00 -1.01 9.80
CA SER A 483 20.17 -1.86 10.04
C SER A 483 20.84 -1.62 11.40
N ARG A 484 20.44 -0.60 12.17
CA ARG A 484 20.94 -0.38 13.53
C ARG A 484 20.10 -1.03 14.62
N LYS A 485 18.96 -1.65 14.27
CA LYS A 485 18.16 -2.40 15.24
C LYS A 485 18.96 -3.53 15.86
N GLU A 486 18.87 -3.69 17.18
CA GLU A 486 19.71 -4.61 17.95
C GLU A 486 19.64 -6.06 17.45
N GLU A 487 18.43 -6.53 17.13
CA GLU A 487 18.17 -7.87 16.57
C GLU A 487 18.94 -8.11 15.26
N PHE A 488 18.99 -7.10 14.39
CA PHE A 488 19.74 -7.19 13.14
C PHE A 488 21.25 -7.20 13.37
N ILE A 489 21.76 -6.31 14.23
CA ILE A 489 23.20 -6.22 14.50
C ILE A 489 23.70 -7.54 15.09
N LYS A 490 22.97 -8.13 16.05
CA LYS A 490 23.34 -9.41 16.68
C LYS A 490 23.47 -10.54 15.66
N SER A 491 22.47 -10.71 14.80
CA SER A 491 22.50 -11.74 13.75
C SER A 491 23.59 -11.49 12.72
N PHE A 492 23.77 -10.23 12.29
CA PHE A 492 24.80 -9.86 11.32
C PHE A 492 26.22 -10.11 11.85
N VAL A 493 26.51 -9.74 13.10
CA VAL A 493 27.82 -9.95 13.72
C VAL A 493 28.12 -11.44 13.90
N ALA A 494 27.13 -12.24 14.26
CA ALA A 494 27.29 -13.71 14.34
C ALA A 494 27.71 -14.30 12.99
N ASP A 495 27.03 -13.92 11.90
CA ASP A 495 27.40 -14.35 10.54
C ASP A 495 28.80 -13.88 10.14
N ALA A 496 29.14 -12.63 10.50
CA ALA A 496 30.44 -12.02 10.22
C ALA A 496 31.59 -12.74 10.92
N ILE A 497 31.40 -13.21 12.16
CA ILE A 497 32.42 -13.96 12.88
C ILE A 497 32.79 -15.24 12.11
N GLY A 498 31.79 -16.02 11.69
CA GLY A 498 32.05 -17.28 10.97
C GLY A 498 32.63 -17.08 9.56
N LYS A 499 32.25 -16.01 8.85
CA LYS A 499 32.61 -15.83 7.44
C LYS A 499 33.84 -14.95 7.19
N VAL A 500 34.18 -14.08 8.14
CA VAL A 500 35.27 -13.12 7.99
C VAL A 500 36.30 -13.28 9.11
N VAL A 501 35.86 -13.41 10.37
CA VAL A 501 36.80 -13.39 11.52
C VAL A 501 37.54 -14.72 11.70
N GLN A 502 36.84 -15.86 11.62
CA GLN A 502 37.44 -17.19 11.79
C GLN A 502 38.52 -17.51 10.73
N PRO A 503 38.28 -17.31 9.41
CA PRO A 503 39.32 -17.56 8.40
C PRO A 503 40.61 -16.78 8.66
N PHE A 504 40.51 -15.56 9.17
CA PHE A 504 41.69 -14.78 9.55
C PHE A 504 42.43 -15.35 10.76
N GLN A 505 41.73 -15.90 11.76
CA GLN A 505 42.39 -16.53 12.91
C GLN A 505 43.21 -17.75 12.48
N ASP A 506 42.68 -18.55 11.55
CA ASP A 506 43.33 -19.76 11.06
C ASP A 506 44.57 -19.44 10.18
N ASP A 507 44.48 -18.44 9.30
CA ASP A 507 45.61 -17.96 8.48
C ASP A 507 46.74 -17.41 9.37
N TRP A 508 46.41 -16.67 10.43
CA TRP A 508 47.40 -16.15 11.40
C TRP A 508 48.11 -17.26 12.16
N GLN A 509 47.38 -18.27 12.66
CA GLN A 509 48.00 -19.40 13.35
C GLN A 509 48.95 -20.18 12.44
N GLN A 510 48.67 -20.25 11.14
CA GLN A 510 49.58 -20.86 10.18
C GLN A 510 50.82 -20.00 9.90
N GLU A 511 50.68 -18.67 9.77
CA GLU A 511 51.82 -17.75 9.61
C GLU A 511 52.74 -17.74 10.85
N GLU A 512 52.19 -17.70 12.06
CA GLU A 512 52.96 -17.72 13.32
C GLU A 512 53.74 -19.03 13.48
N VAL A 513 53.13 -20.16 13.10
CA VAL A 513 53.80 -21.48 13.09
C VAL A 513 54.89 -21.55 12.01
N LEU A 514 54.68 -20.91 10.86
CA LEU A 514 55.68 -20.83 9.77
C LEU A 514 56.84 -19.86 10.08
N GLU A 515 56.60 -18.80 10.87
CA GLU A 515 57.64 -17.90 11.36
C GLU A 515 58.44 -18.53 12.50
N ALA A 516 57.78 -19.18 13.46
CA ALA A 516 58.45 -19.90 14.54
C ALA A 516 59.36 -21.04 14.02
N SER A 517 58.93 -21.75 12.97
CA SER A 517 59.75 -22.79 12.32
C SER A 517 60.89 -22.24 11.45
N ARG A 518 60.91 -20.94 11.12
CA ARG A 518 62.03 -20.26 10.44
C ARG A 518 63.06 -19.68 11.42
N GLU A 519 62.66 -19.38 12.65
CA GLU A 519 63.56 -18.93 13.71
C GLU A 519 64.35 -20.09 14.34
N ASP A 520 63.83 -21.32 14.33
CA ASP A 520 64.52 -22.53 14.81
C ASP A 520 65.60 -23.08 13.84
N ASP A 521 65.71 -22.53 12.63
CA ASP A 521 66.66 -22.95 11.56
C ASP A 521 67.93 -22.06 11.46
N TRP A 522 68.15 -21.16 12.43
CA TRP A 522 69.37 -20.35 12.62
C TRP A 522 70.04 -20.67 13.96
#